data_AF-A0A920ISP2-F1
#
_entry.id   AF-A0A920ISP2-F1
#
_cell.length_a   1.000
_cell.length_b   1.000
_cell.length_c   1.000
_cell.angle_alpha   90.00
_cell.angle_beta   90.00
_cell.angle_gamma   90.00
#
_symmetry.space_group_name_H-M   'P 1'
#
loop_
_entity.id
_entity.type
_entity.pdbx_description
1 polymer ?
#
loop_
_entity_poly.entity_id
_entity_poly.type
_entity_poly.pdbx_seq_one_letter_code
_entity_poly.pdbx_strand_id
1 'polypeptide(L)' 'MEGDPDDVLSLFAMIFSFYNIQPEDENVHIVGSPLYHTAVIVHSTASLHYGHSVVVMDKFDAEKCFI' A
#
# COMPACT_ATOMS: atom_id res chain seq x y z
N MET A 1 20.56 3.68 -0.63
CA MET A 1 20.33 3.99 0.79
C MET A 1 20.84 2.79 1.55
N GLU A 2 21.91 2.94 2.31
CA GLU A 2 22.33 1.91 3.28
C GLU A 2 21.48 2.09 4.53
N GLY A 3 20.88 1.00 5.01
CA GLY A 3 19.97 0.95 6.15
C GLY A 3 19.36 -0.44 6.23
N ASP A 4 18.90 -0.85 7.41
CA ASP A 4 18.16 -2.11 7.56
C ASP A 4 16.93 -2.08 6.62
N PRO A 5 16.64 -3.15 5.87
CA PRO A 5 15.49 -3.18 4.95
C PRO A 5 14.16 -2.80 5.61
N ASP A 6 13.96 -3.15 6.87
CA ASP A 6 12.74 -2.83 7.60
C ASP A 6 12.66 -1.32 7.91
N ASP A 7 13.78 -0.70 8.32
CA ASP A 7 13.86 0.75 8.56
C ASP A 7 13.56 1.55 7.30
N VAL A 8 14.09 1.09 6.14
CA VAL A 8 13.84 1.72 4.84
C VAL A 8 12.34 1.68 4.53
N LEU A 9 11.69 0.54 4.72
CA LEU A 9 10.27 0.36 4.44
C LEU A 9 9.39 1.19 5.40
N SER A 10 9.72 1.23 6.69
CA SER A 10 9.01 2.05 7.67
C SER A 10 9.05 3.54 7.30
N LEU A 11 10.18 4.05 6.79
CA LEU A 11 10.28 5.42 6.31
C LEU A 11 9.33 5.71 5.14
N PHE A 12 9.24 4.80 4.18
CA PHE A 12 8.32 4.96 3.05
C PHE A 12 6.85 4.83 3.47
N ALA A 13 6.55 3.98 4.45
CA ALA A 13 5.19 3.78 4.96
C ALA A 13 4.62 5.03 5.68
N MET A 14 5.46 5.95 6.13
CA MET A 14 5.05 7.24 6.70
C MET A 14 4.17 8.09 5.76
N ILE A 15 4.15 7.81 4.45
CA ILE A 15 3.27 8.47 3.49
C ILE A 15 1.78 8.38 3.89
N PHE A 16 1.39 7.34 4.63
CA PHE A 16 0.03 7.17 5.13
C PHE A 16 -0.38 8.13 6.23
N SER A 17 0.58 8.72 6.95
CA SER A 17 0.30 9.77 7.94
C SER A 17 -0.37 11.01 7.30
N PHE A 18 -0.08 11.30 6.02
CA PHE A 18 -0.73 12.39 5.29
C PHE A 18 -2.22 12.17 5.04
N TYR A 19 -2.67 10.90 5.07
CA TYR A 19 -4.05 10.50 4.79
C TYR A 19 -4.82 10.08 6.04
N ASN A 20 -4.23 10.28 7.23
CA ASN A 20 -4.79 9.84 8.51
C ASN A 20 -5.06 8.32 8.57
N ILE A 21 -4.30 7.52 7.82
CA ILE A 21 -4.35 6.06 7.83
C ILE A 21 -3.45 5.56 8.98
N GLN A 22 -4.00 4.77 9.90
CA GLN A 22 -3.29 4.28 11.10
C GLN A 22 -2.87 2.80 10.97
N PRO A 23 -1.77 2.38 11.60
CA PRO A 23 -1.41 0.96 11.70
C PRO A 23 -2.50 0.15 12.42
N GLU A 24 -2.67 -1.11 12.03
CA GLU A 24 -3.58 -2.10 12.66
C GLU A 24 -5.07 -1.72 12.67
N ASP A 25 -5.46 -0.68 11.94
CA ASP A 25 -6.83 -0.14 11.89
C ASP A 25 -7.76 -0.88 10.88
N GLU A 26 -7.53 -2.19 10.69
CA GLU A 26 -8.32 -3.09 9.82
C GLU A 26 -8.60 -2.56 8.38
N ASN A 27 -7.78 -1.63 7.89
CA ASN A 27 -7.95 -1.03 6.57
C ASN A 27 -7.69 -2.05 5.45
N VAL A 28 -8.30 -1.80 4.28
CA VAL A 28 -8.09 -2.58 3.06
C VAL A 28 -7.56 -1.67 1.96
N HIS A 29 -6.43 -2.04 1.35
CA HIS A 29 -5.82 -1.35 0.23
C HIS A 29 -6.09 -2.10 -1.08
N ILE A 30 -6.88 -1.50 -1.96
CA ILE A 30 -7.23 -2.06 -3.26
C ILE A 30 -6.22 -1.61 -4.31
N VAL A 31 -5.61 -2.56 -5.01
CA VAL A 31 -4.62 -2.32 -6.06
C VAL A 31 -5.22 -2.63 -7.42
N GLY A 32 -5.68 -1.58 -8.12
CA GLY A 32 -6.18 -1.67 -9.49
C GLY A 32 -5.13 -1.31 -10.57
N SER A 33 -3.96 -0.82 -10.17
CA SER A 33 -2.88 -0.42 -11.07
C SER A 33 -1.74 -1.47 -11.09
N PRO A 34 -0.91 -1.52 -12.14
CA PRO A 34 0.19 -2.49 -12.18
C PRO A 34 1.24 -2.27 -11.08
N LEU A 35 1.58 -3.33 -10.35
CA LEU A 35 2.52 -3.29 -9.22
C LEU A 35 3.94 -2.86 -9.61
N TYR A 36 4.36 -2.98 -10.87
CA TYR A 36 5.71 -2.57 -11.28
C TYR A 36 5.91 -1.04 -11.29
N HIS A 37 4.87 -0.24 -11.09
CA HIS A 37 4.99 1.21 -10.92
C HIS A 37 5.36 1.59 -9.49
N THR A 38 6.34 2.50 -9.34
CA THR A 38 6.89 2.91 -8.04
C THR A 38 5.82 3.35 -7.04
N ALA A 39 4.86 4.18 -7.45
CA ALA A 39 3.82 4.63 -6.55
C ALA A 39 2.94 3.47 -6.06
N VAL A 40 2.60 2.55 -6.96
CA VAL A 40 1.72 1.42 -6.67
C VAL A 40 2.39 0.45 -5.71
N ILE A 41 3.64 0.05 -5.98
CA ILE A 41 4.35 -0.88 -5.09
C ILE A 41 4.56 -0.26 -3.71
N VAL A 42 4.99 1.00 -3.62
CA VAL A 42 5.27 1.65 -2.34
C VAL A 42 4.02 1.73 -1.47
N HIS A 43 2.87 2.15 -2.02
CA HIS A 43 1.63 2.21 -1.23
C HIS A 43 1.13 0.81 -0.85
N SER A 44 1.21 -0.17 -1.75
CA SER A 44 0.80 -1.55 -1.47
C SER A 44 1.65 -2.17 -0.36
N THR A 45 2.98 -1.98 -0.40
CA THR A 45 3.88 -2.49 0.63
C THR A 45 3.76 -1.72 1.94
N ALA A 46 3.46 -0.42 1.90
CA ALA A 46 3.18 0.37 3.10
C ALA A 46 1.92 -0.15 3.83
N SER A 47 0.86 -0.50 3.10
CA SER A 47 -0.32 -1.15 3.67
C SER A 47 0.00 -2.48 4.34
N LEU A 48 0.78 -3.34 3.70
CA LEU A 48 1.22 -4.58 4.35
C LEU A 48 2.03 -4.31 5.61
N HIS A 49 2.92 -3.32 5.60
CA HIS A 49 3.73 -2.94 6.75
C HIS A 49 2.88 -2.38 7.91
N TYR A 50 1.75 -1.71 7.61
CA TYR A 50 0.79 -1.23 8.60
C TYR A 50 -0.18 -2.32 9.09
N GLY A 51 -0.02 -3.58 8.64
CA GLY A 51 -0.90 -4.68 9.00
C GLY A 51 -2.25 -4.68 8.28
N HIS A 52 -2.38 -3.90 7.20
CA HIS A 52 -3.61 -3.81 6.41
C HIS A 52 -3.70 -4.92 5.38
N SER A 53 -4.93 -5.26 4.98
CA SER A 53 -5.14 -6.22 3.90
C SER A 53 -4.89 -5.55 2.54
N VAL A 54 -4.25 -6.27 1.61
CA VAL A 54 -4.06 -5.82 0.23
C VAL A 54 -4.83 -6.72 -0.73
N VAL A 55 -5.70 -6.13 -1.55
CA VAL A 55 -6.45 -6.83 -2.60
C VAL A 55 -5.90 -6.41 -3.95
N VAL A 56 -5.27 -7.35 -4.65
CA VAL A 56 -4.69 -7.10 -5.98
C VAL A 56 -5.64 -7.58 -7.06
N MET A 57 -5.94 -6.70 -8.01
CA MET A 57 -6.74 -7.02 -9.19
C MET A 57 -5.84 -7.37 -10.37
N ASP A 58 -6.25 -8.35 -11.19
CA ASP A 58 -5.51 -8.72 -12.41
C ASP A 58 -5.47 -7.56 -13.42
N LYS A 59 -6.60 -6.87 -13.60
CA LYS A 59 -6.75 -5.68 -14.45
C LYS A 59 -7.75 -4.72 -13.83
N PHE A 60 -7.59 -3.45 -14.15
CA PHE A 60 -8.57 -2.43 -13.81
C PHE A 60 -9.92 -2.73 -14.49
N ASP A 61 -10.98 -2.70 -13.69
CA ASP A 61 -12.37 -2.80 -14.12
C ASP A 61 -13.16 -1.77 -13.32
N ALA A 62 -13.65 -0.72 -14.00
CA ALA A 62 -14.28 0.41 -13.34
C ALA A 62 -15.55 0.02 -12.57
N GLU A 63 -16.28 -0.98 -13.06
CA GLU A 63 -17.44 -1.49 -12.33
C GLU A 63 -16.94 -2.25 -11.11
N LYS A 64 -16.00 -3.19 -11.23
CA LYS A 64 -15.60 -4.03 -10.08
C LYS A 64 -14.67 -3.37 -9.05
N CYS A 65 -13.95 -2.30 -9.40
CA CYS A 65 -12.95 -1.68 -8.52
C CYS A 65 -13.53 -0.89 -7.33
N PHE A 66 -14.78 -0.42 -7.41
CA PHE A 66 -15.33 0.58 -6.48
C PHE A 66 -16.68 0.18 -5.86
N ILE A 67 -17.07 -1.09 -5.96
CA ILE A 67 -18.29 -1.65 -5.32
C ILE A 67 -17.94 -2.59 -4.18
#